data_AF-A0A8J7TXV8-F1
#
_entry.id   AF-A0A8J7TXV8-F1
#
_cell.length_a   1.000
_cell.length_b   1.000
_cell.length_c   1.000
_cell.angle_alpha   90.00
_cell.angle_beta   90.00
_cell.angle_gamma   90.00
#
_symmetry.space_group_name_H-M   'P 1'
#
loop_
_entity.id
_entity.type
_entity.pdbx_description
1 polymer ?
#
loop_
_entity_poly.entity_id
_entity_poly.type
_entity_poly.pdbx_seq_one_letter_code
_entity_poly.pdbx_strand_id
1 'polypeptide(L)'
;HVGEHPDQVVFRAQLADLLARLDRLPEAQAQYEAAAACAQDGPPIVKKDLVRYHTRLMEIARARDDAYAEHLHRGIGLYLVAGRLGPSADSGEVERLLCKAAKALKEAQDLRPDDARAAWYLYRVWSKLDQPRPAEEALREARANAPFSRLTAAEARELALATAGQPAIISR
;
A
#
# COMPACT_ATOMS: atom_id res chain seq x y z
N HIS A 1 -11.44 -16.39 5.98
CA HIS A 1 -12.90 -16.13 5.98
C HIS A 1 -13.34 -15.01 5.02
N VAL A 2 -12.54 -14.56 4.03
CA VAL A 2 -12.99 -13.56 3.01
C VAL A 2 -13.61 -14.23 1.76
N GLY A 3 -13.33 -15.52 1.52
CA GLY A 3 -13.93 -16.27 0.41
C GLY A 3 -15.46 -16.43 0.51
N GLU A 4 -16.04 -16.23 1.70
CA GLU A 4 -17.47 -16.45 1.96
C GLU A 4 -18.31 -15.17 1.83
N HIS A 5 -17.72 -13.97 1.89
CA HIS A 5 -18.47 -12.70 1.86
C HIS A 5 -17.80 -11.59 1.02
N PRO A 6 -17.58 -11.77 -0.30
CA PRO A 6 -17.07 -10.73 -1.17
C PRO A 6 -17.95 -9.46 -1.17
N ASP A 7 -19.26 -9.61 -0.94
CA ASP A 7 -20.21 -8.51 -0.86
C ASP A 7 -19.89 -7.54 0.28
N GLN A 8 -19.26 -8.02 1.36
CA GLN A 8 -18.86 -7.18 2.48
C GLN A 8 -17.87 -6.09 2.06
N VAL A 9 -17.00 -6.36 1.10
CA VAL A 9 -16.04 -5.37 0.57
C VAL A 9 -16.76 -4.32 -0.27
N VAL A 10 -17.70 -4.76 -1.12
CA VAL A 10 -18.51 -3.87 -1.96
C VAL A 10 -19.37 -2.95 -1.10
N PHE A 11 -20.04 -3.49 -0.07
CA PHE A 11 -20.85 -2.68 0.84
C PHE A 11 -20.03 -1.63 1.59
N ARG A 12 -18.82 -1.98 2.04
CA ARG A 12 -17.91 -1.00 2.67
C ARG A 12 -17.53 0.12 1.73
N ALA A 13 -17.18 -0.21 0.49
CA ALA A 13 -16.83 0.80 -0.51
C ALA A 13 -18.01 1.73 -0.85
N GLN A 14 -19.22 1.17 -1.01
CA GLN A 14 -20.43 1.96 -1.25
C GLN A 14 -20.78 2.87 -0.07
N LEU A 15 -20.66 2.37 1.16
CA LEU A 15 -20.85 3.17 2.37
C LEU A 15 -19.80 4.30 2.44
N ALA A 16 -18.54 4.01 2.11
CA ALA A 16 -17.48 5.01 2.06
C ALA A 16 -17.77 6.12 1.05
N ASP A 17 -18.26 5.78 -0.15
CA ASP A 17 -18.69 6.74 -1.16
C ASP A 17 -19.82 7.65 -0.66
N LEU A 18 -20.82 7.08 0.02
CA LEU A 18 -21.93 7.86 0.60
C LEU A 18 -21.44 8.81 1.70
N LEU A 19 -20.57 8.33 2.59
CA LEU A 19 -19.98 9.14 3.65
C LEU A 19 -19.15 10.29 3.09
N ALA A 20 -18.32 10.03 2.06
CA ALA A 20 -17.52 11.07 1.42
C ALA A 20 -18.40 12.15 0.75
N ARG A 21 -19.51 11.77 0.11
CA ARG A 21 -20.48 12.71 -0.46
C ARG A 21 -21.21 13.57 0.57
N LEU A 22 -21.30 13.08 1.80
CA LEU A 22 -21.86 13.81 2.95
C LEU A 22 -20.80 14.58 3.74
N ASP A 23 -19.58 14.73 3.19
CA ASP A 23 -18.42 15.37 3.83
C ASP A 23 -17.98 14.72 5.17
N ARG A 24 -18.40 13.46 5.39
CA ARG A 24 -18.00 12.65 6.54
C ARG A 24 -16.71 11.91 6.24
N LEU A 25 -15.66 12.70 5.98
CA LEU A 25 -14.37 12.24 5.51
C LEU A 25 -13.65 11.25 6.46
N PRO A 26 -13.63 11.44 7.80
CA PRO A 26 -12.99 10.46 8.69
C PRO A 26 -13.67 9.08 8.63
N GLU A 27 -15.00 9.03 8.58
CA GLU A 27 -15.71 7.76 8.49
C GLU A 27 -15.57 7.12 7.10
N ALA A 28 -15.58 7.93 6.04
CA ALA A 28 -15.30 7.46 4.68
C ALA A 28 -13.92 6.81 4.59
N GLN A 29 -12.90 7.47 5.17
CA GLN A 29 -11.54 6.95 5.24
C GLN A 29 -11.51 5.58 5.93
N ALA A 30 -12.11 5.46 7.11
CA ALA A 30 -12.12 4.21 7.86
C ALA A 30 -12.79 3.05 7.06
N GLN A 31 -13.86 3.33 6.33
CA GLN A 31 -14.51 2.31 5.49
C GLN A 31 -13.67 1.94 4.26
N TYR A 32 -12.98 2.89 3.63
CA TYR A 32 -12.07 2.61 2.53
C TYR A 32 -10.82 1.84 2.98
N GLU A 33 -10.24 2.16 4.13
CA GLU A 33 -9.12 1.42 4.73
C GLU A 33 -9.52 -0.03 5.04
N ALA A 34 -10.71 -0.23 5.61
CA ALA A 34 -11.24 -1.57 5.86
C ALA A 34 -11.51 -2.33 4.55
N ALA A 35 -12.10 -1.69 3.54
CA ALA A 35 -12.31 -2.29 2.23
C ALA A 35 -10.99 -2.69 1.56
N ALA A 36 -9.97 -1.83 1.63
CA ALA A 36 -8.63 -2.11 1.11
C ALA A 36 -7.97 -3.30 1.83
N ALA A 37 -8.02 -3.33 3.16
CA ALA A 37 -7.48 -4.44 3.94
C ALA A 37 -8.17 -5.77 3.60
N CYS A 38 -9.50 -5.79 3.47
CA CYS A 38 -10.23 -7.00 3.05
C CYS A 38 -9.90 -7.39 1.61
N ALA A 39 -9.80 -6.42 0.70
CA ALA A 39 -9.54 -6.67 -0.71
C ALA A 39 -8.14 -7.26 -0.96
N GLN A 40 -7.12 -6.91 -0.17
CA GLN A 40 -5.78 -7.47 -0.28
C GLN A 40 -5.76 -9.01 -0.13
N ASP A 41 -6.63 -9.56 0.70
CA ASP A 41 -6.80 -11.01 0.93
C ASP A 41 -7.91 -11.64 0.09
N GLY A 42 -8.67 -10.83 -0.63
CA GLY A 42 -9.78 -11.27 -1.47
C GLY A 42 -9.33 -11.97 -2.75
N PRO A 43 -10.28 -12.58 -3.48
CA PRO A 43 -10.01 -13.13 -4.81
C PRO A 43 -9.57 -12.03 -5.81
N PRO A 44 -8.92 -12.38 -6.93
CA PRO A 44 -8.41 -11.41 -7.91
C PRO A 44 -9.43 -10.36 -8.37
N ILE A 45 -10.71 -10.76 -8.46
CA ILE A 45 -11.80 -9.86 -8.85
C ILE A 45 -12.04 -8.73 -7.84
N VAL A 46 -11.74 -8.93 -6.56
CA VAL A 46 -11.84 -7.88 -5.52
C VAL A 46 -10.51 -7.10 -5.43
N LYS A 47 -9.36 -7.75 -5.65
CA LYS A 47 -8.05 -7.07 -5.71
C LYS A 47 -7.99 -6.00 -6.80
N LYS A 48 -8.80 -6.12 -7.86
CA LYS A 48 -8.91 -5.11 -8.92
C LYS A 48 -9.44 -3.76 -8.42
N ASP A 49 -10.11 -3.71 -7.26
CA ASP A 49 -10.61 -2.45 -6.71
C ASP A 49 -9.61 -1.74 -5.79
N LEU A 50 -8.47 -2.37 -5.45
CA LEU A 50 -7.44 -1.76 -4.59
C LEU A 50 -6.93 -0.41 -5.12
N VAL A 51 -6.66 -0.29 -6.43
CA VAL A 51 -6.27 1.00 -7.03
C VAL A 51 -7.33 2.06 -6.76
N ARG A 52 -8.62 1.73 -6.95
CA ARG A 52 -9.71 2.68 -6.68
C ARG A 52 -9.73 3.09 -5.21
N TYR A 53 -9.57 2.16 -4.27
CA TYR A 53 -9.57 2.47 -2.85
C TYR A 53 -8.41 3.37 -2.45
N HIS A 54 -7.20 3.09 -2.96
CA HIS A 54 -6.04 3.96 -2.70
C HIS A 54 -6.18 5.33 -3.35
N THR A 55 -6.79 5.45 -4.54
CA THR A 55 -7.11 6.76 -5.12
C THR A 55 -8.07 7.55 -4.23
N ARG A 56 -9.13 6.91 -3.72
CA ARG A 56 -10.11 7.56 -2.83
C ARG A 56 -9.50 7.96 -1.49
N LEU A 57 -8.66 7.11 -0.91
CA LEU A 57 -7.94 7.43 0.32
C LEU A 57 -6.97 8.59 0.15
N MET A 58 -6.26 8.67 -0.99
CA MET A 58 -5.42 9.82 -1.34
C MET A 58 -6.24 11.11 -1.47
N GLU A 59 -7.41 11.07 -2.14
CA GLU A 59 -8.30 12.22 -2.28
C GLU A 59 -8.83 12.70 -0.91
N ILE A 60 -9.23 11.77 -0.05
CA ILE A 60 -9.68 12.08 1.31
C ILE A 60 -8.54 12.67 2.14
N ALA A 61 -7.33 12.10 2.05
CA ALA A 61 -6.15 12.63 2.75
C ALA A 61 -5.84 14.07 2.34
N ARG A 62 -5.89 14.36 1.03
CA ARG A 62 -5.72 15.72 0.52
C ARG A 62 -6.79 16.69 1.05
N ALA A 63 -8.05 16.27 1.06
CA ALA A 63 -9.14 17.10 1.59
C ALA A 63 -9.02 17.35 3.10
N ARG A 64 -8.32 16.47 3.83
CA ARG A 64 -8.06 16.57 5.28
C ARG A 64 -6.71 17.19 5.62
N ASP A 65 -5.94 17.62 4.62
CA ASP A 65 -4.56 18.13 4.77
C ASP A 65 -3.62 17.12 5.47
N ASP A 66 -3.84 15.81 5.27
CA ASP A 66 -2.95 14.75 5.74
C ASP A 66 -1.93 14.41 4.65
N ALA A 67 -0.85 15.19 4.61
CA ALA A 67 0.22 15.02 3.62
C ALA A 67 0.82 13.61 3.64
N TYR A 68 1.01 13.02 4.83
CA TYR A 68 1.54 11.67 4.97
C TYR A 68 0.64 10.65 4.25
N ALA A 69 -0.66 10.66 4.57
CA ALA A 69 -1.61 9.73 3.98
C ALA A 69 -1.76 9.98 2.46
N GLU A 70 -1.71 11.24 2.00
CA GLU A 70 -1.73 11.55 0.57
C GLU A 70 -0.55 10.87 -0.15
N HIS A 71 0.68 11.10 0.31
CA HIS A 71 1.88 10.53 -0.29
C HIS A 71 1.89 8.99 -0.22
N LEU A 72 1.49 8.42 0.93
CA LEU A 72 1.41 6.98 1.13
C LEU A 72 0.43 6.33 0.14
N HIS A 73 -0.81 6.83 0.07
CA HIS A 73 -1.83 6.23 -0.79
C HIS A 73 -1.54 6.46 -2.28
N ARG A 74 -0.96 7.61 -2.64
CA ARG A 74 -0.45 7.86 -4.00
C ARG A 74 0.62 6.84 -4.40
N GLY A 75 1.60 6.61 -3.52
CA GLY A 75 2.67 5.66 -3.74
C GLY A 75 2.17 4.22 -3.93
N ILE A 76 1.31 3.77 -3.02
CA ILE A 76 0.70 2.43 -3.10
C ILE A 76 -0.18 2.29 -4.36
N GLY A 77 -0.99 3.31 -4.67
CA GLY A 77 -1.83 3.32 -5.87
C GLY A 77 -1.01 3.16 -7.15
N LEU A 78 0.09 3.91 -7.30
CA LEU A 78 1.00 3.81 -8.44
C LEU A 78 1.68 2.44 -8.54
N TYR A 79 2.13 1.88 -7.41
CA TYR A 79 2.67 0.51 -7.36
C TYR A 79 1.65 -0.52 -7.85
N LEU A 80 0.39 -0.40 -7.42
CA LEU A 80 -0.67 -1.31 -7.81
C LEU A 80 -1.04 -1.18 -9.29
N VAL A 81 -1.03 0.04 -9.86
CA VAL A 81 -1.23 0.25 -11.30
C VAL A 81 -0.10 -0.42 -12.09
N ALA A 82 1.15 -0.20 -11.69
CA ALA A 82 2.30 -0.83 -12.33
C ALA A 82 2.21 -2.37 -12.32
N GLY A 83 1.72 -2.96 -11.23
CA GLY A 83 1.51 -4.40 -11.12
C GLY A 83 0.37 -4.98 -11.96
N ARG A 84 -0.52 -4.13 -12.50
CA ARG A 84 -1.65 -4.55 -13.37
C ARG A 84 -1.35 -4.36 -14.84
N LEU A 85 -0.35 -3.56 -15.17
CA LEU A 85 0.18 -3.50 -16.52
C LEU A 85 0.73 -4.89 -16.83
N GLY A 86 -0.01 -5.62 -17.67
CA GLY A 86 0.28 -7.02 -17.99
C GLY A 86 1.62 -7.17 -18.75
N PRO A 87 1.98 -8.40 -19.14
CA PRO A 87 3.25 -8.67 -19.84
C PRO A 87 3.39 -7.97 -21.20
N SER A 88 2.29 -7.45 -21.75
CA SER A 88 2.27 -6.67 -23.00
C SER A 88 2.50 -5.17 -22.79
N ALA A 89 2.63 -4.70 -21.56
CA ALA A 89 2.89 -3.30 -21.28
C ALA A 89 4.34 -2.94 -21.61
N ASP A 90 4.55 -1.69 -22.01
CA ASP A 90 5.88 -1.14 -22.21
C ASP A 90 6.65 -1.19 -20.87
N SER A 91 7.79 -1.88 -20.88
CA SER A 91 8.70 -1.97 -19.73
C SER A 91 9.05 -0.57 -19.19
N GLY A 92 9.21 0.41 -20.09
CA GLY A 92 9.48 1.79 -19.71
C GLY A 92 8.29 2.51 -19.06
N GLU A 93 7.05 2.09 -19.30
CA GLU A 93 5.88 2.61 -18.59
C GLU A 93 5.81 2.06 -17.17
N VAL A 94 6.00 0.75 -17.00
CA VAL A 94 6.03 0.10 -15.69
C VAL A 94 7.13 0.70 -14.80
N GLU A 95 8.34 0.86 -15.35
CA GLU A 95 9.47 1.47 -14.64
C GLU A 95 9.16 2.92 -14.23
N ARG A 96 8.61 3.73 -15.13
CA ARG A 96 8.21 5.12 -14.83
C ARG A 96 7.18 5.19 -13.71
N LEU A 97 6.21 4.28 -13.66
CA LEU A 97 5.22 4.23 -12.58
C LEU A 97 5.87 3.81 -11.25
N LEU A 98 6.76 2.82 -11.26
CA LEU A 98 7.48 2.38 -10.08
C LEU A 98 8.40 3.49 -9.53
N CYS A 99 9.10 4.23 -10.39
CA CYS A 99 9.90 5.39 -9.97
C CYS A 99 9.03 6.50 -9.34
N LYS A 100 7.85 6.77 -9.90
CA LYS A 100 6.89 7.72 -9.29
C LYS A 100 6.35 7.20 -7.96
N ALA A 101 6.09 5.89 -7.85
CA ALA A 101 5.66 5.25 -6.61
C ALA A 101 6.74 5.39 -5.53
N ALA A 102 8.01 5.07 -5.87
CA ALA A 102 9.14 5.23 -4.96
C ALA A 102 9.29 6.67 -4.47
N LYS A 103 9.15 7.66 -5.35
CA LYS A 103 9.21 9.07 -4.96
C LYS A 103 8.12 9.41 -3.93
N ALA A 104 6.87 9.07 -4.20
CA ALA A 104 5.77 9.36 -3.29
C ALA A 104 5.92 8.62 -1.94
N LEU A 105 6.41 7.37 -1.96
CA LEU A 105 6.63 6.61 -0.72
C LEU A 105 7.81 7.15 0.09
N LYS A 106 8.86 7.67 -0.55
CA LYS A 106 9.93 8.40 0.14
C LYS A 106 9.41 9.67 0.81
N GLU A 107 8.60 10.46 0.10
CA GLU A 107 7.95 11.65 0.69
C GLU A 107 7.08 11.27 1.91
N ALA A 108 6.36 10.14 1.85
CA ALA A 108 5.62 9.63 3.01
C ALA A 108 6.55 9.19 4.16
N GLN A 109 7.63 8.49 3.84
CA GLN A 109 8.62 8.03 4.83
C GLN A 109 9.33 9.21 5.52
N ASP A 110 9.67 10.27 4.79
CA ASP A 110 10.29 11.47 5.34
C ASP A 110 9.37 12.18 6.36
N LEU A 111 8.06 12.12 6.13
CA LEU A 111 7.04 12.69 7.04
C LEU A 111 6.80 11.83 8.28
N ARG A 112 6.91 10.49 8.16
CA ARG A 112 6.75 9.54 9.28
C ARG A 112 7.79 8.41 9.17
N PRO A 113 9.04 8.66 9.60
CA PRO A 113 10.13 7.68 9.47
C PRO A 113 9.97 6.47 10.39
N ASP A 114 9.09 6.56 11.38
CA ASP A 114 8.72 5.51 12.34
C ASP A 114 7.55 4.64 11.87
N ASP A 115 6.93 4.94 10.71
CA ASP A 115 5.89 4.12 10.12
C ASP A 115 6.47 3.10 9.11
N ALA A 116 6.20 1.83 9.36
CA ALA A 116 6.68 0.69 8.59
C ALA A 116 6.06 0.61 7.19
N ARG A 117 4.87 1.18 6.97
CA ARG A 117 4.08 0.93 5.78
C ARG A 117 4.71 1.58 4.55
N ALA A 118 5.24 2.79 4.68
CA ALA A 118 5.98 3.45 3.59
C ALA A 118 7.25 2.64 3.23
N ALA A 119 8.04 2.26 4.22
CA ALA A 119 9.24 1.44 4.06
C ALA A 119 8.93 0.06 3.43
N TRP A 120 7.83 -0.57 3.85
CA TRP A 120 7.38 -1.86 3.31
C TRP A 120 7.07 -1.77 1.81
N TYR A 121 6.34 -0.73 1.38
CA TYR A 121 6.06 -0.54 -0.03
C TYR A 121 7.27 -0.06 -0.83
N LEU A 122 8.22 0.67 -0.21
CA LEU A 122 9.51 0.98 -0.82
C LEU A 122 10.29 -0.30 -1.14
N TYR A 123 10.38 -1.24 -0.20
CA TYR A 123 10.96 -2.56 -0.44
C TYR A 123 10.32 -3.22 -1.66
N ARG A 124 8.98 -3.29 -1.72
CA ARG A 124 8.27 -3.91 -2.86
C ARG A 124 8.54 -3.23 -4.20
N VAL A 125 8.67 -1.90 -4.21
CA VAL A 125 9.03 -1.15 -5.42
C VAL A 125 10.47 -1.44 -5.83
N TRP A 126 11.42 -1.36 -4.91
CA TRP A 126 12.84 -1.61 -5.20
C TRP A 126 13.10 -3.06 -5.65
N SER A 127 12.41 -4.04 -5.07
CA SER A 127 12.49 -5.42 -5.55
C SER A 127 11.96 -5.58 -6.98
N LYS A 128 10.93 -4.83 -7.38
CA LYS A 128 10.44 -4.85 -8.77
C LYS A 128 11.36 -4.12 -9.75
N LEU A 129 12.11 -3.14 -9.28
CA LEU A 129 13.11 -2.40 -10.06
C LEU A 129 14.50 -3.08 -10.08
N ASP A 130 14.61 -4.28 -9.51
CA ASP A 130 15.86 -5.02 -9.36
C ASP A 130 16.98 -4.19 -8.69
N GLN A 131 16.60 -3.45 -7.63
CA GLN A 131 17.50 -2.62 -6.82
C GLN A 131 17.70 -3.27 -5.43
N PRO A 132 18.61 -4.26 -5.29
CA PRO A 132 18.69 -5.10 -4.08
C PRO A 132 19.11 -4.34 -2.82
N ARG A 133 20.12 -3.46 -2.91
CA ARG A 133 20.62 -2.69 -1.76
C ARG A 133 19.54 -1.79 -1.12
N PRO A 134 18.86 -0.91 -1.87
CA PRO A 134 17.79 -0.09 -1.28
C PRO A 134 16.56 -0.93 -0.89
N ALA A 135 16.32 -2.08 -1.53
CA ALA A 135 15.29 -3.01 -1.08
C ALA A 135 15.60 -3.57 0.32
N GLU A 136 16.81 -4.07 0.54
CA GLU A 136 17.23 -4.62 1.83
C GLU A 136 17.17 -3.59 2.96
N GLU A 137 17.61 -2.36 2.68
CA GLU A 137 17.50 -1.24 3.62
C GLU A 137 16.05 -0.94 4.00
N ALA A 138 15.17 -0.78 2.99
CA ALA A 138 13.76 -0.53 3.23
C ALA A 138 13.08 -1.69 3.98
N LEU A 139 13.48 -2.94 3.73
CA LEU A 139 12.94 -4.09 4.46
C LEU A 139 13.37 -4.10 5.93
N ARG A 140 14.64 -3.76 6.21
CA ARG A 140 15.16 -3.62 7.57
C ARG A 140 14.41 -2.53 8.35
N GLU A 141 14.17 -1.38 7.72
CA GLU A 141 13.39 -0.29 8.32
C GLU A 141 11.93 -0.69 8.56
N ALA A 142 11.28 -1.28 7.56
CA ALA A 142 9.91 -1.78 7.69
C ALA A 142 9.78 -2.77 8.86
N ARG A 143 10.73 -3.69 8.99
CA ARG A 143 10.78 -4.65 10.09
C ARG A 143 10.96 -3.98 11.45
N ALA A 144 11.87 -3.02 11.57
CA ALA A 144 12.14 -2.32 12.82
C ALA A 144 10.91 -1.55 13.33
N ASN A 145 10.16 -0.95 12.40
CA ASN A 145 9.01 -0.10 12.71
C ASN A 145 7.67 -0.86 12.79
N ALA A 146 7.61 -2.10 12.30
CA ALA A 146 6.38 -2.89 12.21
C ALA A 146 5.56 -2.97 13.50
N PRO A 147 6.16 -3.15 14.71
CA PRO A 147 5.41 -3.23 15.96
C PRO A 147 4.63 -1.95 16.31
N PHE A 148 5.03 -0.80 15.78
CA PHE A 148 4.46 0.52 16.08
C PHE A 148 3.57 1.07 14.97
N SER A 149 3.41 0.30 13.89
CA SER A 149 2.77 0.77 12.65
C SER A 149 1.43 0.06 12.40
N ARG A 150 0.52 0.76 11.71
CA ARG A 150 -0.77 0.18 11.29
C ARG A 150 -0.65 -0.51 9.94
N LEU A 151 -0.11 -1.73 9.96
CA LEU A 151 -0.12 -2.63 8.80
C LEU A 151 -1.45 -3.38 8.72
N THR A 152 -1.94 -3.64 7.50
CA THR A 152 -3.03 -4.60 7.32
C THR A 152 -2.56 -6.01 7.66
N ALA A 153 -3.51 -6.93 7.90
CA ALA A 153 -3.16 -8.33 8.15
C ALA A 153 -2.38 -8.96 6.98
N ALA A 154 -2.70 -8.57 5.74
CA ALA A 154 -1.97 -9.00 4.55
C ALA A 154 -0.54 -8.45 4.54
N GLU A 155 -0.38 -7.14 4.75
CA GLU A 155 0.93 -6.47 4.80
C GLU A 155 1.82 -7.06 5.89
N ALA A 156 1.29 -7.27 7.10
CA ALA A 156 2.05 -7.85 8.21
C ALA A 156 2.51 -9.29 7.91
N ARG A 157 1.66 -10.12 7.30
CA ARG A 157 2.04 -11.49 6.91
C ARG A 157 3.08 -11.50 5.80
N GLU A 158 2.91 -10.68 4.77
CA GLU A 158 3.85 -10.58 3.66
C GLU A 158 5.22 -10.05 4.12
N LEU A 159 5.23 -9.06 5.02
CA LEU A 159 6.44 -8.55 5.64
C LEU A 159 7.16 -9.65 6.44
N ALA A 160 6.42 -10.39 7.29
CA ALA A 160 6.98 -11.50 8.06
C ALA A 160 7.63 -12.56 7.15
N LEU A 161 6.95 -12.94 6.07
CA LEU A 161 7.49 -13.90 5.08
C LEU A 161 8.75 -13.36 4.38
N ALA A 162 8.77 -12.09 3.97
CA ALA A 162 9.93 -11.48 3.34
C ALA A 162 11.13 -11.44 4.30
N THR A 163 10.90 -11.14 5.59
CA THR A 163 11.98 -11.11 6.60
C THR A 163 12.50 -12.49 6.96
N ALA A 164 11.68 -13.54 6.90
CA ALA A 164 12.10 -14.91 7.17
C ALA A 164 12.97 -15.50 6.03
N GLY A 165 12.83 -14.97 4.81
CA GLY A 165 13.62 -15.39 3.65
C GLY A 165 15.02 -14.75 3.55
N GLN A 166 15.33 -13.74 4.37
CA GLN A 166 16.68 -13.17 4.40
C GLN A 166 17.62 -14.07 5.23
N PRO A 167 18.77 -14.51 4.68
CA PRO A 167 19.78 -15.18 5.49
C PRO A 167 20.24 -14.22 6.59
N ALA A 168 20.33 -14.72 7.83
CA ALA A 168 20.87 -13.94 8.94
C ALA A 168 22.32 -13.57 8.63
N ILE A 169 22.56 -12.34 8.18
CA ILE A 169 23.91 -11.78 8.10
C ILE A 169 24.35 -11.52 9.54
N ILE A 170 24.98 -12.53 10.15
CA ILE A 170 25.71 -12.40 11.40
C ILE A 170 26.90 -11.48 11.11
N SER A 171 26.72 -10.18 11.35
CA SER A 171 27.82 -9.23 11.35
C SER A 171 28.67 -9.53 12.58
N ARG A 172 29.91 -10.00 12.36
CA ARG A 172 30.95 -10.10 13.37
C ARG A 172 31.61 -8.75 13.59
#